data_AF-A0A843BU36-F1
#
_entry.id   AF-A0A843BU36-F1
#
_cell.length_a   1.000
_cell.length_b   1.000
_cell.length_c   1.000
_cell.angle_alpha   90.00
_cell.angle_beta   90.00
_cell.angle_gamma   90.00
#
_symmetry.space_group_name_H-M   'P 1'
#
loop_
_entity.id
_entity.type
_entity.pdbx_description
1 polymer ?
#
loop_
_entity_poly.entity_id
_entity_poly.type
_entity_poly.pdbx_seq_one_letter_code
_entity_poly.pdbx_strand_id
1 'polypeptide(L)'
;MSKEKFVRNKPHVNIGTLLVVFSMITALSFSMVIYESVILFSDRDGDTVPDNVEARSKHSLFFEVKEDRLSYQTYETVNGSSASHELGHNVDMFHESADDLLEIRSSFYDDVSTGIPNLEFSWKYESLIEFVDSDSNGLFEPATDTVLGQTLLTNMIRVNFGFGIDGQPVYYSQFSTSDGKLIIDFYTAREHVLLGRQVGLVLAPGEIKSFLTFTDFTPITGGTKLALNLSLSSSHNLIFSNSKVEASKGEYKAEYEWADWIIRDGSEGIVNTTIPTSTIPEKNALIYINFGSFTNASYDPHYRWFTPPIKSNTAYLIDFPWPYLAIGSVATVMLVSLIYVVRKRPGRVKYSDITLKKG
;
A
#
# COMPACT_ATOMS: atom_id res chain seq x y z
N MET A 1 -37.28 16.32 -78.62
CA MET A 1 -36.29 15.73 -77.69
C MET A 1 -35.66 16.84 -76.87
N SER A 2 -36.12 17.02 -75.63
CA SER A 2 -35.59 18.00 -74.68
C SER A 2 -34.71 17.25 -73.68
N LYS A 3 -33.46 17.69 -73.48
CA LYS A 3 -32.57 17.16 -72.45
C LYS A 3 -32.87 17.91 -71.15
N GLU A 4 -33.67 17.31 -70.27
CA GLU A 4 -33.79 17.80 -68.89
C GLU A 4 -32.48 17.55 -68.14
N LYS A 5 -31.87 18.64 -67.69
CA LYS A 5 -30.63 18.64 -66.93
C LYS A 5 -31.00 18.50 -65.45
N PHE A 6 -30.81 17.31 -64.89
CA PHE A 6 -30.96 17.08 -63.45
C PHE A 6 -29.92 17.93 -62.68
N VAL A 7 -30.37 19.04 -62.11
CA VAL A 7 -29.58 19.78 -61.11
C VAL A 7 -29.75 19.05 -59.79
N ARG A 8 -28.75 18.25 -59.40
CA ARG A 8 -28.67 17.70 -58.05
C ARG A 8 -28.52 18.88 -57.08
N ASN A 9 -29.58 19.20 -56.34
CA ASN A 9 -29.47 19.99 -55.12
C ASN A 9 -28.56 19.22 -54.16
N LYS A 10 -27.30 19.63 -54.08
CA LYS A 10 -26.40 19.13 -53.04
C LYS A 10 -26.88 19.76 -51.72
N PRO A 11 -27.14 18.98 -50.66
CA PRO A 11 -27.47 19.56 -49.37
C PRO A 11 -26.30 20.43 -48.92
N HIS A 12 -26.54 21.73 -48.79
CA HIS A 12 -25.60 22.64 -48.16
C HIS A 12 -25.62 22.37 -46.67
N VAL A 13 -24.71 21.52 -46.20
CA VAL A 13 -24.43 21.40 -44.77
C VAL A 13 -23.90 22.77 -44.33
N ASN A 14 -24.69 23.49 -43.55
CA ASN A 14 -24.31 24.80 -43.04
C ASN A 14 -23.14 24.60 -42.08
N ILE A 15 -21.95 24.99 -42.52
CA ILE A 15 -20.70 24.91 -41.75
C ILE A 15 -20.87 25.59 -40.38
N GLY A 16 -21.68 26.66 -40.29
CA GLY A 16 -22.01 27.32 -39.03
C GLY A 16 -22.74 26.41 -38.03
N THR A 17 -23.67 25.58 -38.50
CA THR A 17 -24.37 24.61 -37.65
C THR A 17 -23.41 23.52 -37.15
N LEU A 18 -22.49 23.06 -38.00
CA LEU A 18 -21.48 22.07 -37.61
C LEU A 18 -20.53 22.62 -36.53
N LEU A 19 -20.11 23.88 -36.66
CA LEU A 19 -19.25 24.55 -35.67
C LEU A 19 -19.94 24.77 -34.32
N VAL A 20 -21.24 25.08 -34.31
CA VAL A 20 -22.01 25.23 -33.06
C VAL A 20 -22.20 23.88 -32.36
N VAL A 21 -22.49 22.81 -33.11
CA VAL A 21 -22.60 21.46 -32.54
C VAL A 21 -21.24 21.02 -32.00
N PHE A 22 -20.15 21.27 -32.73
CA PHE A 22 -18.81 20.93 -32.27
C PHE A 22 -18.40 21.72 -31.03
N SER A 23 -18.72 23.02 -30.94
CA SER A 23 -18.41 23.83 -29.76
C SER A 23 -19.21 23.40 -28.53
N MET A 24 -20.48 23.02 -28.70
CA MET A 24 -21.30 22.45 -27.62
C MET A 24 -20.76 21.11 -27.12
N ILE A 25 -20.39 20.20 -28.03
CA ILE A 25 -19.77 18.91 -27.66
C ILE A 25 -18.46 19.16 -26.92
N THR A 26 -17.62 20.07 -27.43
CA THR A 26 -16.32 20.39 -26.79
C THR A 26 -16.51 21.00 -25.40
N ALA A 27 -17.48 21.91 -25.24
CA ALA A 27 -17.78 22.52 -23.95
C ALA A 27 -18.34 21.50 -22.94
N LEU A 28 -19.24 20.61 -23.37
CA LEU A 28 -19.76 19.53 -22.54
C LEU A 28 -18.66 18.55 -22.13
N SER A 29 -17.80 18.14 -23.06
CA SER A 29 -16.66 17.28 -22.75
C SER A 29 -15.69 17.96 -21.78
N PHE A 30 -15.42 19.26 -21.94
CA PHE A 30 -14.55 20.01 -21.04
C PHE A 30 -15.16 20.20 -19.65
N SER A 31 -16.48 20.43 -19.56
CA SER A 31 -17.20 20.48 -18.30
C SER A 31 -17.23 19.13 -17.58
N MET A 32 -17.36 18.01 -18.31
CA MET A 32 -17.20 16.67 -17.74
C MET A 32 -15.78 16.45 -17.21
N VAL A 33 -14.75 16.83 -17.97
CA VAL A 33 -13.36 16.73 -17.52
C VAL A 33 -13.12 17.56 -16.26
N ILE A 34 -13.61 18.80 -16.18
CA ILE A 34 -13.49 19.62 -14.96
C ILE A 34 -14.28 19.03 -13.79
N TYR A 35 -15.50 18.55 -14.03
CA TYR A 35 -16.33 17.93 -13.00
C TYR A 35 -15.66 16.68 -12.43
N GLU A 36 -15.13 15.82 -13.30
CA GLU A 36 -14.32 14.68 -12.90
C GLU A 36 -13.07 15.13 -12.16
N SER A 37 -12.30 16.10 -12.69
CA SER A 37 -11.09 16.63 -12.05
C SER A 37 -11.31 17.25 -10.66
N VAL A 38 -12.46 17.88 -10.41
CA VAL A 38 -12.73 18.58 -9.14
C VAL A 38 -13.42 17.68 -8.11
N ILE A 39 -14.33 16.82 -8.54
CA ILE A 39 -15.11 15.98 -7.60
C ILE A 39 -14.48 14.59 -7.43
N LEU A 40 -13.90 14.00 -8.49
CA LEU A 40 -13.23 12.71 -8.38
C LEU A 40 -11.78 12.80 -7.88
N PHE A 41 -11.23 14.01 -7.72
CA PHE A 41 -9.88 14.25 -7.18
C PHE A 41 -9.87 15.31 -6.07
N SER A 42 -11.03 15.55 -5.43
CA SER A 42 -11.03 16.23 -4.13
C SER A 42 -10.25 15.36 -3.17
N ASP A 43 -9.27 15.96 -2.50
CA ASP A 43 -8.42 15.36 -1.48
C ASP A 43 -8.41 16.38 -0.34
N ARG A 44 -9.23 16.11 0.69
CA ARG A 44 -9.48 17.07 1.76
C ARG A 44 -8.43 17.05 2.84
N ASP A 45 -7.78 15.92 3.08
CA ASP A 45 -6.73 15.77 4.08
C ASP A 45 -5.32 15.88 3.51
N GLY A 46 -5.18 15.94 2.18
CA GLY A 46 -3.96 16.30 1.47
C GLY A 46 -2.98 15.14 1.34
N ASP A 47 -3.47 13.89 1.42
CA ASP A 47 -2.64 12.69 1.36
C ASP A 47 -2.35 12.20 -0.06
N THR A 48 -2.82 12.97 -1.07
CA THR A 48 -2.72 12.73 -2.51
C THR A 48 -3.60 11.59 -3.04
N VAL A 49 -4.43 10.98 -2.18
CA VAL A 49 -5.47 10.01 -2.54
C VAL A 49 -6.83 10.73 -2.62
N PRO A 50 -7.60 10.55 -3.69
CA PRO A 50 -8.91 11.19 -3.79
C PRO A 50 -9.95 10.67 -2.78
N ASP A 51 -10.71 11.59 -2.15
CA ASP A 51 -11.78 11.34 -1.17
C ASP A 51 -12.80 10.28 -1.63
N ASN A 52 -13.06 10.20 -2.94
CA ASN A 52 -14.03 9.26 -3.52
C ASN A 52 -13.51 7.81 -3.62
N VAL A 53 -12.18 7.63 -3.65
CA VAL A 53 -11.50 6.34 -3.54
C VAL A 53 -11.52 5.92 -2.08
N GLU A 54 -11.15 6.82 -1.18
CA GLU A 54 -11.15 6.60 0.26
C GLU A 54 -12.54 6.27 0.80
N ALA A 55 -13.57 7.02 0.40
CA ALA A 55 -14.95 6.80 0.84
C ALA A 55 -15.48 5.41 0.48
N ARG A 56 -14.89 4.72 -0.50
CA ARG A 56 -15.26 3.35 -0.88
C ARG A 56 -14.54 2.28 -0.05
N SER A 57 -13.42 2.63 0.57
CA SER A 57 -12.55 1.71 1.31
C SER A 57 -12.45 2.06 2.81
N LYS A 58 -13.09 3.14 3.24
CA LYS A 58 -13.08 3.60 4.63
C LYS A 58 -13.75 2.57 5.53
N HIS A 59 -13.07 2.17 6.59
CA HIS A 59 -13.63 1.32 7.64
C HIS A 59 -13.49 1.95 9.02
N SER A 60 -14.34 1.49 9.93
CA SER A 60 -14.26 1.86 11.34
C SER A 60 -13.04 1.21 11.98
N LEU A 61 -12.13 2.02 12.52
CA LEU A 61 -10.94 1.57 13.24
C LEU A 61 -10.93 2.14 14.65
N PHE A 62 -10.91 1.25 15.63
CA PHE A 62 -10.87 1.53 17.06
C PHE A 62 -9.57 1.00 17.66
N PHE A 63 -9.18 1.61 18.78
CA PHE A 63 -7.96 1.26 19.49
C PHE A 63 -8.26 1.01 20.95
N GLU A 64 -7.74 -0.09 21.49
CA GLU A 64 -7.66 -0.33 22.91
C GLU A 64 -6.18 -0.33 23.31
N VAL A 65 -5.77 0.62 24.14
CA VAL A 65 -4.39 0.75 24.62
C VAL A 65 -4.34 0.39 26.09
N LYS A 66 -3.73 -0.76 26.40
CA LYS A 66 -3.36 -1.21 27.74
C LYS A 66 -1.85 -1.18 27.90
N GLU A 67 -1.36 -1.37 29.13
CA GLU A 67 0.07 -1.38 29.42
C GLU A 67 0.80 -2.48 28.63
N ASP A 68 0.21 -3.68 28.59
CA ASP A 68 0.74 -4.91 28.01
C ASP A 68 0.20 -5.23 26.60
N ARG A 69 -0.84 -4.52 26.16
CA ARG A 69 -1.54 -4.80 24.90
C ARG A 69 -1.91 -3.53 24.14
N LEU A 70 -1.72 -3.55 22.83
CA LEU A 70 -2.33 -2.63 21.88
C LEU A 70 -3.23 -3.42 20.95
N SER A 71 -4.52 -3.10 20.93
CA SER A 71 -5.49 -3.75 20.04
C SER A 71 -5.99 -2.78 18.98
N TYR A 72 -5.89 -3.18 17.72
CA TYR A 72 -6.51 -2.55 16.57
C TYR A 72 -7.78 -3.32 16.26
N GLN A 73 -8.93 -2.63 16.20
CA GLN A 73 -10.22 -3.30 16.08
C GLN A 73 -11.01 -2.69 14.93
N THR A 74 -11.52 -3.55 14.06
CA THR A 74 -12.40 -3.18 12.97
C THR A 74 -13.71 -3.96 13.10
N TYR A 75 -14.84 -3.26 13.02
CA TYR A 75 -16.17 -3.85 13.18
C TYR A 75 -17.09 -3.40 12.05
N GLU A 76 -17.88 -4.35 11.54
CA GLU A 76 -18.90 -4.09 10.53
C GLU A 76 -20.22 -4.73 10.95
N THR A 77 -21.29 -3.93 10.98
CA THR A 77 -22.63 -4.44 11.29
C THR A 77 -23.23 -5.09 10.05
N VAL A 78 -23.47 -6.39 10.10
CA VAL A 78 -24.15 -7.14 9.04
C VAL A 78 -25.62 -7.29 9.39
N ASN A 79 -26.47 -6.70 8.54
CA ASN A 79 -27.92 -6.81 8.66
C ASN A 79 -28.43 -8.04 7.89
N GLY A 80 -28.60 -9.16 8.61
CA GLY A 80 -29.20 -10.39 8.10
C GLY A 80 -30.73 -10.45 8.25
N SER A 81 -31.36 -11.44 7.64
CA SER A 81 -32.83 -11.65 7.65
C SER A 81 -33.41 -12.06 9.01
N SER A 82 -32.57 -12.45 9.97
CA SER A 82 -33.01 -13.00 11.27
C SER A 82 -32.42 -12.29 12.50
N ALA A 83 -31.29 -11.60 12.38
CA ALA A 83 -30.73 -10.68 13.39
C ALA A 83 -29.52 -9.92 12.79
N SER A 84 -29.30 -8.68 13.24
CA SER A 84 -28.05 -7.96 12.99
C SER A 84 -26.95 -8.50 13.91
N HIS A 85 -25.79 -8.84 13.35
CA HIS A 85 -24.60 -9.22 14.11
C HIS A 85 -23.41 -8.37 13.65
N GLU A 86 -22.37 -8.29 14.47
CA GLU A 86 -21.15 -7.56 14.14
C GLU A 86 -20.06 -8.54 13.70
N LEU A 87 -19.59 -8.39 12.46
CA LEU A 87 -18.34 -8.98 12.02
C LEU A 87 -17.20 -8.17 12.62
N GLY A 88 -16.15 -8.85 13.06
CA GLY A 88 -15.01 -8.19 13.66
C GLY A 88 -13.69 -8.73 13.18
N HIS A 89 -12.70 -7.85 13.20
CA HIS A 89 -11.31 -8.22 13.08
C HIS A 89 -10.50 -7.42 14.10
N ASN A 90 -9.69 -8.15 14.87
CA ASN A 90 -8.82 -7.58 15.88
C ASN A 90 -7.38 -7.95 15.55
N VAL A 91 -6.46 -7.00 15.61
CA VAL A 91 -5.02 -7.27 15.72
C VAL A 91 -4.56 -6.83 17.10
N ASP A 92 -4.15 -7.79 17.91
CA ASP A 92 -3.55 -7.58 19.21
C ASP A 92 -2.02 -7.66 19.09
N MET A 93 -1.32 -6.61 19.51
CA MET A 93 0.12 -6.61 19.74
C MET A 93 0.34 -6.62 21.25
N PHE A 94 0.85 -7.73 21.80
CA PHE A 94 0.93 -7.90 23.25
C PHE A 94 2.11 -8.76 23.69
N HIS A 95 2.38 -8.67 24.99
CA HIS A 95 3.29 -9.55 25.71
C HIS A 95 2.52 -10.29 26.81
N GLU A 96 2.78 -11.59 27.01
CA GLU A 96 2.22 -12.30 28.18
C GLU A 96 2.92 -11.87 29.48
N SER A 97 4.19 -11.51 29.39
CA SER A 97 5.00 -10.91 30.46
C SER A 97 6.09 -10.00 29.89
N ALA A 98 6.70 -9.14 30.71
CA ALA A 98 7.72 -8.19 30.25
C ALA A 98 8.94 -8.86 29.59
N ASP A 99 9.24 -10.11 29.96
CA ASP A 99 10.35 -10.90 29.41
C ASP A 99 9.96 -11.71 28.15
N ASP A 100 8.68 -11.68 27.74
CA ASP A 100 8.19 -12.46 26.60
C ASP A 100 8.41 -11.76 25.25
N LEU A 101 8.37 -12.56 24.19
CA LEU A 101 8.37 -12.09 22.81
C LEU A 101 7.13 -11.23 22.53
N LEU A 102 7.29 -10.21 21.70
CA LEU A 102 6.15 -9.49 21.14
C LEU A 102 5.37 -10.44 20.25
N GLU A 103 4.13 -10.76 20.65
CA GLU A 103 3.20 -11.49 19.82
C GLU A 103 2.26 -10.52 19.12
N ILE A 104 2.16 -10.67 17.80
CA ILE A 104 1.14 -10.01 17.02
C ILE A 104 0.14 -11.07 16.59
N ARG A 105 -1.11 -10.94 17.03
CA ARG A 105 -2.18 -11.90 16.78
C ARG A 105 -3.35 -11.21 16.11
N SER A 106 -3.75 -11.75 14.97
CA SER A 106 -4.91 -11.35 14.20
C SER A 106 -6.03 -12.37 14.39
N SER A 107 -7.19 -11.90 14.82
CA SER A 107 -8.36 -12.71 15.13
C SER A 107 -9.58 -12.21 14.35
N PHE A 108 -10.26 -13.11 13.67
CA PHE A 108 -11.41 -12.82 12.80
C PHE A 108 -12.68 -13.39 13.41
N TYR A 109 -13.76 -12.61 13.48
CA TYR A 109 -15.01 -12.97 14.15
C TYR A 109 -16.18 -12.90 13.19
N ASP A 110 -17.01 -13.96 13.17
CA ASP A 110 -18.34 -13.96 12.54
C ASP A 110 -19.36 -13.18 13.37
N ASP A 111 -19.17 -13.19 14.69
CA ASP A 111 -20.01 -12.47 15.63
C ASP A 111 -19.13 -12.13 16.83
N VAL A 112 -18.78 -10.85 16.95
CA VAL A 112 -17.94 -10.33 18.04
C VAL A 112 -18.53 -10.67 19.41
N SER A 113 -19.87 -10.78 19.52
CA SER A 113 -20.53 -11.09 20.79
C SER A 113 -20.24 -12.49 21.30
N THR A 114 -19.86 -13.43 20.42
CA THR A 114 -19.49 -14.79 20.81
C THR A 114 -18.09 -14.87 21.42
N GLY A 115 -17.21 -13.92 21.06
CA GLY A 115 -15.80 -13.93 21.45
C GLY A 115 -14.98 -15.09 20.88
N ILE A 116 -15.53 -15.92 19.99
CA ILE A 116 -14.84 -17.08 19.41
C ILE A 116 -14.37 -16.72 17.99
N PRO A 117 -13.06 -16.67 17.74
CA PRO A 117 -12.55 -16.34 16.41
C PRO A 117 -12.74 -17.51 15.44
N ASN A 118 -13.15 -17.17 14.23
CA ASN A 118 -13.25 -18.07 13.10
C ASN A 118 -11.89 -18.46 12.55
N LEU A 119 -11.01 -17.48 12.40
CA LEU A 119 -9.62 -17.62 11.97
C LEU A 119 -8.75 -16.86 12.97
N GLU A 120 -7.60 -17.46 13.32
CA GLU A 120 -6.54 -16.79 14.06
C GLU A 120 -5.25 -16.97 13.31
N PHE A 121 -4.44 -15.93 13.26
CA PHE A 121 -3.13 -15.92 12.66
C PHE A 121 -2.21 -15.09 13.55
N SER A 122 -1.07 -15.62 13.98
CA SER A 122 -0.11 -14.89 14.79
C SER A 122 1.31 -15.05 14.26
N TRP A 123 2.13 -14.05 14.56
CA TRP A 123 3.56 -14.08 14.27
C TRP A 123 4.37 -13.47 15.41
N LYS A 124 5.59 -13.98 15.57
CA LYS A 124 6.55 -13.52 16.58
C LYS A 124 7.94 -13.38 15.94
N TYR A 125 8.56 -12.24 16.16
CA TYR A 125 9.99 -12.06 15.86
C TYR A 125 10.77 -12.68 17.01
N GLU A 126 11.34 -13.88 16.82
CA GLU A 126 11.90 -14.64 17.94
C GLU A 126 13.33 -14.24 18.25
N SER A 127 14.18 -14.17 17.22
CA SER A 127 15.61 -13.96 17.40
C SER A 127 16.32 -13.55 16.11
N LEU A 128 17.46 -12.89 16.27
CA LEU A 128 18.49 -12.80 15.23
C LEU A 128 19.51 -13.92 15.44
N ILE A 129 19.76 -14.69 14.39
CA ILE A 129 20.70 -15.80 14.38
C ILE A 129 21.94 -15.37 13.59
N GLU A 130 23.09 -15.43 14.23
CA GLU A 130 24.39 -15.28 13.57
C GLU A 130 24.93 -16.66 13.21
N PHE A 131 25.28 -16.86 11.94
CA PHE A 131 25.67 -18.16 11.43
C PHE A 131 26.82 -18.10 10.41
N VAL A 132 27.48 -19.24 10.25
CA VAL A 132 28.40 -19.53 9.14
C VAL A 132 27.64 -20.38 8.13
N ASP A 133 27.44 -19.79 6.96
CA ASP A 133 26.88 -20.43 5.78
C ASP A 133 27.89 -21.45 5.22
N SER A 134 27.62 -22.73 5.45
CA SER A 134 28.58 -23.81 5.25
C SER A 134 28.64 -24.28 3.79
N ASP A 135 27.57 -24.08 3.02
CA ASP A 135 27.50 -24.43 1.60
C ASP A 135 27.55 -23.21 0.66
N SER A 136 27.62 -22.01 1.23
CA SER A 136 27.70 -20.72 0.55
C SER A 136 26.48 -20.38 -0.30
N ASN A 137 25.30 -20.92 0.03
CA ASN A 137 24.07 -20.69 -0.73
C ASN A 137 23.34 -19.37 -0.36
N GLY A 138 23.74 -18.70 0.73
CA GLY A 138 23.17 -17.43 1.19
C GLY A 138 21.92 -17.55 2.06
N LEU A 139 21.53 -18.76 2.44
CA LEU A 139 20.38 -19.09 3.27
C LEU A 139 20.85 -19.64 4.60
N PHE A 140 20.11 -19.37 5.67
CA PHE A 140 20.27 -20.09 6.92
C PHE A 140 19.45 -21.37 6.87
N GLU A 141 20.15 -22.48 7.03
CA GLU A 141 19.58 -23.81 7.12
C GLU A 141 20.06 -24.49 8.40
N PRO A 142 19.20 -24.65 9.43
CA PRO A 142 19.60 -25.20 10.73
C PRO A 142 20.23 -26.60 10.67
N ALA A 143 19.99 -27.35 9.60
CA ALA A 143 20.51 -28.71 9.40
C ALA A 143 21.94 -28.75 8.84
N THR A 144 22.38 -27.68 8.17
CA THR A 144 23.65 -27.63 7.42
C THR A 144 24.59 -26.55 7.96
N ASP A 145 24.04 -25.43 8.43
CA ASP A 145 24.83 -24.29 8.89
C ASP A 145 25.21 -24.35 10.36
N THR A 146 26.29 -23.63 10.69
CA THR A 146 26.76 -23.50 12.07
C THR A 146 26.26 -22.21 12.68
N VAL A 147 25.42 -22.32 13.72
CA VAL A 147 25.02 -21.18 14.56
C VAL A 147 26.17 -20.77 15.47
N LEU A 148 26.56 -19.51 15.40
CA LEU A 148 27.58 -18.91 16.27
C LEU A 148 26.97 -18.16 17.45
N GLY A 149 25.81 -17.56 17.24
CA GLY A 149 25.10 -16.80 18.26
C GLY A 149 23.63 -16.62 17.94
N GLN A 150 22.87 -16.37 18.99
CA GLN A 150 21.45 -16.07 18.88
C GLN A 150 21.12 -14.93 19.84
N THR A 151 20.61 -13.83 19.29
CA THR A 151 20.09 -12.70 20.07
C THR A 151 18.58 -12.83 20.09
N LEU A 152 18.02 -13.20 21.25
CA LEU A 152 16.58 -13.24 21.44
C LEU A 152 16.00 -11.82 21.34
N LEU A 153 14.87 -11.69 20.66
CA LEU A 153 14.14 -10.43 20.51
C LEU A 153 13.03 -10.30 21.58
N THR A 154 13.38 -10.66 22.81
CA THR A 154 12.54 -10.48 24.00
C THR A 154 12.67 -9.05 24.55
N ASN A 155 11.88 -8.71 25.58
CA ASN A 155 11.93 -7.40 26.25
C ASN A 155 11.66 -6.22 25.30
N MET A 156 10.85 -6.44 24.27
CA MET A 156 10.33 -5.35 23.46
C MET A 156 9.31 -4.59 24.29
N ILE A 157 9.42 -3.26 24.33
CA ILE A 157 8.46 -2.40 25.01
C ILE A 157 7.85 -1.42 24.02
N ARG A 158 6.56 -1.12 24.19
CA ARG A 158 5.91 -0.07 23.41
C ARG A 158 6.43 1.29 23.87
N VAL A 159 7.17 1.97 23.02
CA VAL A 159 7.76 3.28 23.33
C VAL A 159 6.88 4.43 22.86
N ASN A 160 6.06 4.21 21.82
CA ASN A 160 5.19 5.24 21.28
C ASN A 160 3.91 4.67 20.66
N PHE A 161 2.86 5.47 20.69
CA PHE A 161 1.60 5.25 19.98
C PHE A 161 0.97 6.60 19.67
N GLY A 162 0.55 6.80 18.42
CA GLY A 162 -0.01 8.08 18.01
C GLY A 162 -0.73 8.06 16.67
N PHE A 163 -1.14 9.25 16.26
CA PHE A 163 -1.82 9.52 15.01
C PHE A 163 -1.20 10.76 14.35
N GLY A 164 -1.10 10.77 13.03
CA GLY A 164 -0.58 11.91 12.27
C GLY A 164 0.92 11.83 12.04
N ILE A 165 1.36 11.09 11.01
CA ILE A 165 2.76 11.03 10.60
C ILE A 165 2.98 11.93 9.39
N ASP A 166 3.87 12.91 9.50
CA ASP A 166 4.18 13.86 8.43
C ASP A 166 2.92 14.54 7.82
N GLY A 167 1.89 14.77 8.65
CA GLY A 167 0.62 15.36 8.24
C GLY A 167 -0.41 14.36 7.70
N GLN A 168 -0.04 13.09 7.56
CA GLN A 168 -0.89 12.03 7.00
C GLN A 168 -1.77 11.36 8.06
N PRO A 169 -3.01 10.94 7.73
CA PRO A 169 -3.97 10.35 8.68
C PRO A 169 -3.65 8.88 9.04
N VAL A 170 -2.39 8.62 9.42
CA VAL A 170 -1.86 7.30 9.77
C VAL A 170 -1.74 7.15 11.27
N TYR A 171 -2.15 5.98 11.76
CA TYR A 171 -1.89 5.52 13.11
C TYR A 171 -0.58 4.75 13.15
N TYR A 172 0.19 4.94 14.21
CA TYR A 172 1.43 4.22 14.39
C TYR A 172 1.65 3.75 15.81
N SER A 173 2.39 2.65 15.94
CA SER A 173 2.95 2.20 17.21
C SER A 173 4.39 1.79 17.03
N GLN A 174 5.23 2.19 17.98
CA GLN A 174 6.64 1.84 17.98
C GLN A 174 6.94 0.93 19.16
N PHE A 175 7.59 -0.18 18.89
CA PHE A 175 8.14 -1.10 19.87
C PHE A 175 9.66 -1.10 19.75
N SER A 176 10.37 -1.20 20.86
CA SER A 176 11.83 -1.22 20.87
C SER A 176 12.34 -2.22 21.89
N THR A 177 13.47 -2.87 21.61
CA THR A 177 14.24 -3.55 22.64
C THR A 177 14.70 -2.53 23.69
N SER A 178 14.94 -3.00 24.91
CA SER A 178 15.40 -2.15 26.03
C SER A 178 16.74 -1.46 25.77
N ASP A 179 17.57 -2.02 24.88
CA ASP A 179 18.85 -1.44 24.45
C ASP A 179 18.73 -0.54 23.20
N GLY A 180 17.54 -0.43 22.61
CA GLY A 180 17.27 0.42 21.44
C GLY A 180 17.83 -0.11 20.12
N LYS A 181 18.39 -1.33 20.09
CA LYS A 181 19.04 -1.86 18.88
C LYS A 181 18.07 -2.39 17.84
N LEU A 182 16.90 -2.88 18.26
CA LEU A 182 15.81 -3.21 17.35
C LEU A 182 14.62 -2.33 17.68
N ILE A 183 14.14 -1.64 16.64
CA ILE A 183 12.90 -0.87 16.67
C ILE A 183 11.97 -1.47 15.62
N ILE A 184 10.69 -1.63 15.98
CA ILE A 184 9.63 -2.06 15.07
C ILE A 184 8.54 -1.01 15.09
N ASP A 185 8.38 -0.32 13.97
CA ASP A 185 7.28 0.60 13.76
C ASP A 185 6.14 -0.12 13.03
N PHE A 186 4.93 -0.04 13.55
CA PHE A 186 3.71 -0.53 12.90
C PHE A 186 2.87 0.64 12.43
N TYR A 187 2.39 0.59 11.19
CA TYR A 187 1.54 1.61 10.56
C TYR A 187 0.23 1.01 10.09
N THR A 188 -0.88 1.69 10.36
CA THR A 188 -2.20 1.35 9.83
C THR A 188 -3.04 2.61 9.60
N ALA A 189 -4.04 2.52 8.72
CA ALA A 189 -4.91 3.64 8.38
C ALA A 189 -6.36 3.19 8.16
N ARG A 190 -7.29 4.13 8.34
CA ARG A 190 -8.73 3.92 8.10
C ARG A 190 -9.09 3.93 6.63
N GLU A 191 -8.30 4.63 5.84
CA GLU A 191 -8.42 4.82 4.40
C GLU A 191 -7.07 4.63 3.73
N HIS A 192 -7.03 4.76 2.41
CA HIS A 192 -5.78 4.60 1.67
C HIS A 192 -4.93 5.83 1.89
N VAL A 193 -3.68 5.67 2.33
CA VAL A 193 -2.80 6.79 2.62
C VAL A 193 -1.45 6.64 1.94
N LEU A 194 -0.91 7.73 1.36
CA LEU A 194 0.43 7.74 0.78
C LEU A 194 1.47 8.22 1.79
N LEU A 195 2.39 7.32 2.19
CA LEU A 195 3.49 7.68 3.08
C LEU A 195 4.66 8.30 2.31
N GLY A 196 4.79 9.63 2.39
CA GLY A 196 5.74 10.42 1.59
C GLY A 196 7.23 10.11 1.82
N ARG A 197 7.63 9.55 2.96
CA ARG A 197 9.04 9.21 3.26
C ARG A 197 9.52 7.88 2.68
N GLN A 198 8.62 7.04 2.17
CA GLN A 198 8.94 5.68 1.71
C GLN A 198 8.59 5.45 0.22
N VAL A 199 8.85 6.45 -0.64
CA VAL A 199 8.76 6.31 -2.12
C VAL A 199 7.47 5.62 -2.58
N GLY A 200 6.32 6.21 -2.28
CA GLY A 200 5.04 5.75 -2.84
C GLY A 200 4.41 4.57 -2.11
N LEU A 201 4.76 4.37 -0.85
CA LEU A 201 4.18 3.34 0.00
C LEU A 201 2.71 3.68 0.30
N VAL A 202 1.80 3.09 -0.46
CA VAL A 202 0.34 3.19 -0.23
C VAL A 202 -0.03 2.24 0.89
N LEU A 203 -0.49 2.76 2.02
CA LEU A 203 -1.04 1.99 3.12
C LEU A 203 -2.51 1.73 2.83
N ALA A 204 -2.90 0.47 2.69
CA ALA A 204 -4.29 0.12 2.44
C ALA A 204 -5.09 0.00 3.74
N PRO A 205 -6.41 0.27 3.69
CA PRO A 205 -7.33 -0.18 4.72
C PRO A 205 -7.28 -1.70 4.78
N GLY A 206 -7.20 -2.29 5.97
CA GLY A 206 -7.02 -3.75 6.06
C GLY A 206 -5.57 -4.22 6.05
N GLU A 207 -4.62 -3.31 6.24
CA GLU A 207 -3.17 -3.59 6.24
C GLU A 207 -2.51 -3.01 7.50
N ILE A 208 -1.54 -3.78 8.02
CA ILE A 208 -0.53 -3.30 8.96
C ILE A 208 0.81 -3.46 8.27
N LYS A 209 1.48 -2.34 8.05
CA LYS A 209 2.87 -2.35 7.59
C LYS A 209 3.79 -2.28 8.79
N SER A 210 4.85 -3.07 8.77
CA SER A 210 5.84 -3.07 9.83
C SER A 210 7.21 -2.71 9.27
N PHE A 211 7.91 -1.84 9.97
CA PHE A 211 9.25 -1.40 9.59
C PHE A 211 10.21 -1.75 10.72
N LEU A 212 11.10 -2.70 10.45
CA LEU A 212 12.12 -3.16 11.38
C LEU A 212 13.39 -2.37 11.13
N THR A 213 13.92 -1.71 12.17
CA THR A 213 15.19 -1.00 12.14
C THR A 213 16.16 -1.64 13.11
N PHE A 214 17.29 -2.09 12.58
CA PHE A 214 18.42 -2.61 13.33
C PHE A 214 19.51 -1.53 13.38
N THR A 215 19.98 -1.20 14.58
CA THR A 215 20.98 -0.14 14.81
C THR A 215 22.16 -0.70 15.59
N ASP A 216 23.38 -0.39 15.14
CA ASP A 216 24.64 -0.73 15.79
C ASP A 216 24.76 -2.23 16.16
N PHE A 217 24.25 -3.11 15.29
CA PHE A 217 24.39 -4.55 15.48
C PHE A 217 25.87 -4.93 15.30
N THR A 218 26.44 -5.58 16.31
CA THR A 218 27.85 -6.00 16.29
C THR A 218 27.92 -7.52 16.21
N PRO A 219 28.38 -8.11 15.09
CA PRO A 219 28.53 -9.55 14.99
C PRO A 219 29.60 -10.05 15.97
N ILE A 220 29.41 -11.26 16.49
CA ILE A 220 30.33 -11.93 17.40
C ILE A 220 31.66 -12.18 16.69
N THR A 221 31.60 -12.60 15.42
CA THR A 221 32.77 -12.91 14.61
C THR A 221 32.70 -12.24 13.25
N GLY A 222 33.84 -11.82 12.69
CA GLY A 222 33.87 -11.27 11.33
C GLY A 222 33.56 -12.34 10.27
N GLY A 223 32.88 -11.94 9.19
CA GLY A 223 32.57 -12.82 8.05
C GLY A 223 31.33 -13.72 8.23
N THR A 224 30.49 -13.42 9.20
CA THR A 224 29.26 -14.15 9.51
C THR A 224 28.04 -13.54 8.82
N LYS A 225 26.94 -14.29 8.80
CA LYS A 225 25.66 -13.83 8.25
C LYS A 225 24.60 -13.79 9.35
N LEU A 226 23.58 -12.99 9.13
CA LEU A 226 22.44 -12.82 10.03
C LEU A 226 21.15 -13.27 9.37
N ALA A 227 20.33 -13.99 10.14
CA ALA A 227 18.97 -14.37 9.78
C ALA A 227 18.00 -13.99 10.90
N LEU A 228 16.84 -13.45 10.54
CA LEU A 228 15.72 -13.25 11.46
C LEU A 228 14.87 -14.51 11.51
N ASN A 229 14.77 -15.11 12.68
CA ASN A 229 13.86 -16.21 12.97
C ASN A 229 12.47 -15.67 13.30
N LEU A 230 11.50 -15.97 12.45
CA LEU A 230 10.10 -15.61 12.62
C LEU A 230 9.27 -16.88 12.82
N SER A 231 8.51 -16.93 13.91
CA SER A 231 7.50 -17.97 14.10
C SER A 231 6.12 -17.49 13.67
N LEU A 232 5.40 -18.40 13.02
CA LEU A 232 4.08 -18.19 12.45
C LEU A 232 3.15 -19.27 13.01
N SER A 233 1.94 -18.89 13.39
CA SER A 233 0.91 -19.82 13.85
C SER A 233 -0.46 -19.44 13.29
N SER A 234 -1.30 -20.43 13.01
CA SER A 234 -2.69 -20.21 12.65
C SER A 234 -3.59 -21.32 13.15
N SER A 235 -4.86 -20.99 13.43
CA SER A 235 -5.89 -21.99 13.68
C SER A 235 -6.18 -22.89 12.47
N HIS A 236 -5.78 -22.44 11.26
CA HIS A 236 -5.93 -23.12 9.98
C HIS A 236 -4.55 -23.38 9.34
N ASN A 237 -4.56 -24.09 8.21
CA ASN A 237 -3.34 -24.45 7.52
C ASN A 237 -2.66 -23.23 6.91
N LEU A 238 -1.35 -23.15 7.10
CA LEU A 238 -0.48 -22.16 6.45
C LEU A 238 -0.14 -22.62 5.03
N ILE A 239 -0.31 -21.72 4.07
CA ILE A 239 0.01 -21.93 2.66
C ILE A 239 1.15 -20.99 2.29
N PHE A 240 2.31 -21.57 1.99
CA PHE A 240 3.51 -20.81 1.63
C PHE A 240 3.60 -20.57 0.13
N SER A 241 4.15 -19.42 -0.22
CA SER A 241 4.63 -19.07 -1.55
C SER A 241 5.97 -18.33 -1.43
N ASN A 242 6.53 -17.84 -2.54
CA ASN A 242 7.90 -17.31 -2.58
C ASN A 242 8.15 -16.15 -1.60
N SER A 243 7.18 -15.24 -1.42
CA SER A 243 7.34 -14.03 -0.60
C SER A 243 6.23 -13.83 0.44
N LYS A 244 5.33 -14.80 0.59
CA LYS A 244 4.20 -14.69 1.51
C LYS A 244 3.71 -16.02 2.04
N VAL A 245 3.06 -15.95 3.20
CA VAL A 245 2.29 -17.01 3.81
C VAL A 245 0.84 -16.58 3.99
N GLU A 246 -0.09 -17.50 3.74
CA GLU A 246 -1.53 -17.26 3.86
C GLU A 246 -2.18 -18.29 4.79
N ALA A 247 -3.17 -17.85 5.56
CA ALA A 247 -4.15 -18.71 6.21
C ALA A 247 -5.56 -18.24 5.86
N SER A 248 -6.47 -19.18 5.59
CA SER A 248 -7.84 -18.85 5.21
C SER A 248 -8.88 -19.84 5.74
N LYS A 249 -10.10 -19.34 5.96
CA LYS A 249 -11.29 -20.11 6.31
C LYS A 249 -12.52 -19.43 5.71
N GLY A 250 -13.15 -20.07 4.71
CA GLY A 250 -14.27 -19.44 4.00
C GLY A 250 -13.80 -18.15 3.31
N GLU A 251 -14.44 -17.03 3.64
CA GLU A 251 -14.10 -15.70 3.09
C GLU A 251 -13.10 -14.93 3.96
N TYR A 252 -12.73 -15.44 5.14
CA TYR A 252 -11.68 -14.85 5.97
C TYR A 252 -10.30 -15.25 5.50
N LYS A 253 -9.40 -14.27 5.37
CA LYS A 253 -8.03 -14.50 4.93
C LYS A 253 -7.05 -13.58 5.66
N ALA A 254 -5.93 -14.16 6.06
CA ALA A 254 -4.78 -13.49 6.65
C ALA A 254 -3.57 -13.75 5.75
N GLU A 255 -2.84 -12.70 5.37
CA GLU A 255 -1.60 -12.79 4.60
C GLU A 255 -0.49 -12.06 5.34
N TYR A 256 0.66 -12.72 5.50
CA TYR A 256 1.90 -12.08 5.91
C TYR A 256 2.88 -12.17 4.74
N GLU A 257 3.37 -11.03 4.28
CA GLU A 257 4.27 -10.89 3.15
C GLU A 257 5.57 -10.23 3.62
N TRP A 258 6.69 -10.78 3.17
CA TRP A 258 8.03 -10.33 3.52
C TRP A 258 8.72 -9.75 2.29
N ALA A 259 9.49 -8.67 2.46
CA ALA A 259 10.21 -8.05 1.36
C ALA A 259 11.39 -8.91 0.89
N ASP A 260 11.67 -8.89 -0.41
CA ASP A 260 12.82 -9.52 -1.05
C ASP A 260 14.06 -8.61 -1.10
N TRP A 261 13.96 -7.42 -0.49
CA TRP A 261 15.03 -6.44 -0.38
C TRP A 261 15.13 -5.86 1.03
N ILE A 262 16.27 -5.25 1.31
CA ILE A 262 16.63 -4.60 2.57
C ILE A 262 17.55 -3.41 2.30
N ILE A 263 17.51 -2.37 3.13
CA ILE A 263 18.57 -1.35 3.15
C ILE A 263 19.57 -1.75 4.23
N ARG A 264 20.81 -2.08 3.87
CA ARG A 264 21.91 -2.44 4.77
C ARG A 264 23.00 -1.39 4.65
N ASP A 265 23.38 -0.81 5.80
CA ASP A 265 24.44 0.18 5.91
C ASP A 265 24.30 1.32 4.88
N GLY A 266 23.06 1.73 4.58
CA GLY A 266 22.72 2.80 3.63
C GLY A 266 22.63 2.37 2.16
N SER A 267 22.71 1.07 1.85
CA SER A 267 22.64 0.53 0.49
C SER A 267 21.58 -0.56 0.34
N GLU A 268 20.93 -0.64 -0.81
CA GLU A 268 19.97 -1.71 -1.10
C GLU A 268 20.67 -3.07 -1.23
N GLY A 269 20.01 -4.12 -0.74
CA GLY A 269 20.47 -5.49 -0.77
C GLY A 269 19.32 -6.47 -0.97
N ILE A 270 19.65 -7.65 -1.47
CA ILE A 270 18.68 -8.76 -1.64
C ILE A 270 18.54 -9.51 -0.31
N VAL A 271 17.30 -9.87 0.01
CA VAL A 271 16.92 -10.74 1.12
C VAL A 271 16.44 -12.07 0.55
N ASN A 272 16.92 -13.16 1.11
CA ASN A 272 16.42 -14.49 0.77
C ASN A 272 15.73 -15.10 1.99
N THR A 273 14.68 -15.88 1.79
CA THR A 273 13.92 -16.48 2.89
C THR A 273 13.96 -18.01 2.82
N THR A 274 14.38 -18.63 3.91
CA THR A 274 14.23 -20.07 4.10
C THR A 274 12.82 -20.34 4.63
N ILE A 275 12.03 -21.09 3.86
CA ILE A 275 10.65 -21.47 4.22
C ILE A 275 10.56 -22.99 4.44
N PRO A 276 9.60 -23.47 5.25
CA PRO A 276 9.32 -24.89 5.37
C PRO A 276 9.03 -25.51 3.99
N THR A 277 9.70 -26.62 3.69
CA THR A 277 9.52 -27.37 2.42
C THR A 277 8.50 -28.51 2.55
N SER A 278 7.90 -28.66 3.74
CA SER A 278 6.90 -29.68 4.01
C SER A 278 5.72 -29.55 3.05
N THR A 279 5.38 -30.65 2.38
CA THR A 279 4.18 -30.72 1.51
C THR A 279 2.90 -30.91 2.32
N ILE A 280 3.04 -31.22 3.61
CA ILE A 280 1.91 -31.36 4.52
C ILE A 280 1.60 -29.95 5.04
N PRO A 281 0.36 -29.46 4.91
CA PRO A 281 0.03 -28.16 5.45
C PRO A 281 0.19 -28.14 6.96
N GLU A 282 0.91 -27.15 7.47
CA GLU A 282 1.21 -26.99 8.89
C GLU A 282 0.44 -25.82 9.47
N LYS A 283 0.10 -25.90 10.76
CA LYS A 283 -0.52 -24.81 11.50
C LYS A 283 0.49 -23.89 12.17
N ASN A 284 1.72 -24.37 12.32
CA ASN A 284 2.83 -23.64 12.92
C ASN A 284 4.02 -23.79 11.98
N ALA A 285 4.79 -22.72 11.82
CA ALA A 285 5.95 -22.72 10.95
C ALA A 285 7.03 -21.77 11.49
N LEU A 286 8.27 -22.07 11.15
CA LEU A 286 9.40 -21.19 11.32
C LEU A 286 9.90 -20.77 9.94
N ILE A 287 10.11 -19.47 9.75
CA ILE A 287 10.81 -18.96 8.57
C ILE A 287 12.07 -18.21 9.00
N TYR A 288 13.09 -18.26 8.15
CA TYR A 288 14.34 -17.54 8.37
C TYR A 288 14.56 -16.52 7.27
N ILE A 289 14.52 -15.24 7.62
CA ILE A 289 14.74 -14.14 6.67
C ILE A 289 16.22 -13.77 6.71
N ASN A 290 16.94 -14.03 5.62
CA ASN A 290 18.39 -13.94 5.56
C ASN A 290 18.83 -12.57 5.05
N PHE A 291 19.51 -11.84 5.93
CA PHE A 291 19.93 -10.47 5.68
C PHE A 291 21.41 -10.36 5.27
N GLY A 292 22.18 -11.45 5.36
CA GLY A 292 23.64 -11.39 5.19
C GLY A 292 24.31 -10.64 6.33
N SER A 293 25.38 -9.90 6.07
CA SER A 293 26.09 -9.10 7.08
C SER A 293 25.65 -7.64 7.03
N PHE A 294 25.40 -7.02 8.18
CA PHE A 294 25.14 -5.59 8.32
C PHE A 294 25.50 -5.09 9.72
N THR A 295 25.71 -3.78 9.85
CA THR A 295 25.72 -3.10 11.17
C THR A 295 24.38 -2.42 11.43
N ASN A 296 23.87 -1.74 10.40
CA ASN A 296 22.56 -1.09 10.42
C ASN A 296 21.71 -1.64 9.29
N ALA A 297 20.43 -1.88 9.54
CA ALA A 297 19.53 -2.33 8.50
C ALA A 297 18.09 -1.87 8.70
N SER A 298 17.36 -1.76 7.60
CA SER A 298 15.93 -1.44 7.58
C SER A 298 15.17 -2.39 6.66
N TYR A 299 14.11 -3.00 7.19
CA TYR A 299 13.34 -4.07 6.54
C TYR A 299 11.83 -3.87 6.71
N ASP A 300 11.03 -4.13 5.66
CA ASP A 300 9.61 -3.73 5.59
C ASP A 300 8.68 -4.90 5.23
N PRO A 301 8.39 -5.84 6.17
CA PRO A 301 7.33 -6.82 5.99
C PRO A 301 5.96 -6.20 6.25
N HIS A 302 4.91 -6.79 5.68
CA HIS A 302 3.55 -6.31 5.87
C HIS A 302 2.53 -7.44 6.06
N TYR A 303 1.48 -7.12 6.80
CA TYR A 303 0.38 -7.99 7.12
C TYR A 303 -0.92 -7.45 6.53
N ARG A 304 -1.70 -8.29 5.86
CA ARG A 304 -2.99 -7.95 5.27
C ARG A 304 -4.07 -8.89 5.76
N TRP A 305 -5.28 -8.36 5.90
CA TRP A 305 -6.45 -9.16 6.24
C TRP A 305 -7.63 -8.84 5.33
N PHE A 306 -8.50 -9.83 5.20
CA PHE A 306 -9.71 -9.75 4.38
C PHE A 306 -10.88 -10.33 5.17
N THR A 307 -11.98 -9.58 5.24
CA THR A 307 -13.23 -10.00 5.88
C THR A 307 -14.40 -10.00 4.87
N PRO A 308 -15.37 -10.92 5.01
CA PRO A 308 -16.67 -10.80 4.36
C PRO A 308 -17.44 -9.56 4.86
N PRO A 309 -18.42 -9.00 4.11
CA PRO A 309 -18.73 -9.23 2.71
C PRO A 309 -18.02 -8.16 1.86
N ILE A 310 -16.74 -7.89 2.10
CA ILE A 310 -15.97 -6.90 1.33
C ILE A 310 -15.93 -7.43 -0.11
N LYS A 311 -16.98 -7.10 -0.88
CA LYS A 311 -16.98 -7.20 -2.33
C LYS A 311 -15.75 -6.42 -2.73
N SER A 312 -14.79 -7.14 -3.28
CA SER A 312 -13.48 -6.76 -3.78
C SER A 312 -13.52 -5.63 -4.83
N ASN A 313 -14.20 -4.53 -4.51
CA ASN A 313 -14.09 -3.24 -5.17
C ASN A 313 -13.02 -2.39 -4.50
N THR A 314 -12.18 -3.00 -3.65
CA THR A 314 -10.77 -2.63 -3.52
C THR A 314 -10.08 -2.91 -4.87
N ALA A 315 -10.46 -2.15 -5.89
CA ALA A 315 -9.57 -1.92 -7.01
C ALA A 315 -8.30 -1.37 -6.37
N TYR A 316 -7.27 -2.21 -6.30
CA TYR A 316 -5.98 -1.83 -5.77
C TYR A 316 -5.59 -0.51 -6.47
N LEU A 317 -5.12 0.49 -5.71
CA LEU A 317 -4.57 1.73 -6.25
C LEU A 317 -3.41 1.51 -7.25
N ILE A 318 -2.94 0.26 -7.40
CA ILE A 318 -2.03 -0.19 -8.43
C ILE A 318 -2.67 -0.09 -9.84
N ASP A 319 -3.99 -0.25 -9.96
CA ASP A 319 -4.73 -0.07 -11.22
C ASP A 319 -5.18 1.38 -11.44
N PHE A 320 -4.88 2.30 -10.51
CA PHE A 320 -5.11 3.70 -10.78
C PHE A 320 -4.17 4.14 -11.91
N PRO A 321 -4.69 4.84 -12.93
CA PRO A 321 -3.96 5.16 -14.14
C PRO A 321 -2.99 6.34 -13.88
N TRP A 322 -2.04 6.19 -12.96
CA TRP A 322 -0.97 7.15 -12.69
C TRP A 322 -0.23 7.62 -13.95
N PRO A 323 0.03 6.76 -14.96
CA PRO A 323 0.57 7.21 -16.24
C PRO A 323 -0.37 8.18 -16.97
N TYR A 324 -1.69 8.03 -16.84
CA TYR A 324 -2.67 8.91 -17.48
C TYR A 324 -2.81 10.24 -16.73
N LEU A 325 -2.57 10.27 -15.41
CA LEU A 325 -2.45 11.51 -14.63
C LEU A 325 -1.19 12.30 -15.03
N ALA A 326 -0.07 11.62 -15.26
CA ALA A 326 1.15 12.24 -15.78
C ALA A 326 0.96 12.74 -17.24
N ILE A 327 0.27 11.97 -18.10
CA ILE A 327 -0.02 12.36 -19.48
C ILE A 327 -1.02 13.54 -19.54
N GLY A 328 -2.06 13.53 -18.70
CA GLY A 328 -3.06 14.59 -18.64
C GLY A 328 -2.49 15.93 -18.16
N SER A 329 -1.62 15.91 -17.16
CA SER A 329 -0.93 17.11 -16.66
C SER A 329 0.03 17.70 -17.69
N VAL A 330 0.82 16.87 -18.38
CA VAL A 330 1.70 17.30 -19.48
C VAL A 330 0.89 17.87 -20.66
N ALA A 331 -0.22 17.22 -21.03
CA ALA A 331 -1.09 17.71 -22.10
C ALA A 331 -1.71 19.08 -21.78
N THR A 332 -2.12 19.30 -20.52
CA THR A 332 -2.71 20.56 -20.05
C THR A 332 -1.67 21.69 -20.08
N VAL A 333 -0.45 21.43 -19.62
CA VAL A 333 0.68 22.38 -19.70
C VAL A 333 1.01 22.72 -21.16
N MET A 334 1.03 21.74 -22.06
CA MET A 334 1.26 21.99 -23.49
C MET A 334 0.14 22.82 -24.12
N LEU A 335 -1.12 22.60 -23.76
CA LEU A 335 -2.27 23.35 -24.27
C LEU A 335 -2.25 24.81 -23.81
N VAL A 336 -1.93 25.07 -22.54
CA VAL A 336 -1.76 26.43 -21.99
C VAL A 336 -0.58 27.13 -22.68
N SER A 337 0.51 26.40 -22.94
CA SER A 337 1.70 26.91 -23.64
C SER A 337 1.40 27.29 -25.10
N LEU A 338 0.62 26.46 -25.81
CA LEU A 338 0.22 26.71 -27.20
C LEU A 338 -0.69 27.94 -27.34
N ILE A 339 -1.62 28.14 -26.40
CA ILE A 339 -2.51 29.30 -26.38
C ILE A 339 -1.72 30.60 -26.16
N TYR A 340 -0.65 30.57 -25.37
CA TYR A 340 0.20 31.74 -25.12
C TYR A 340 1.04 32.17 -26.33
N VAL A 341 1.40 31.24 -27.22
CA VAL A 341 2.29 31.51 -28.37
C VAL A 341 1.57 32.14 -29.57
N VAL A 342 0.24 32.11 -29.66
CA VAL A 342 -0.50 32.53 -30.88
C VAL A 342 -0.93 34.01 -30.92
N ARG A 343 -0.47 34.88 -30.00
CA ARG A 343 -0.69 36.35 -30.14
C ARG A 343 0.56 37.13 -30.56
N LYS A 344 1.06 36.89 -31.77
CA LYS A 344 1.70 37.96 -32.56
C LYS A 344 0.67 38.52 -33.54
N ARG A 345 0.14 39.72 -33.24
CA ARG A 345 -0.71 40.47 -34.19
C ARG A 345 0.10 40.68 -35.48
N PRO A 346 -0.45 40.38 -36.67
CA PRO A 346 0.21 40.78 -37.92
C PRO A 346 0.34 42.31 -37.95
N GLY A 347 1.56 42.79 -38.16
CA GLY A 347 1.86 44.22 -38.27
C GLY A 347 1.08 44.86 -39.41
N ARG A 348 0.56 46.08 -39.18
CA ARG A 348 -0.08 46.90 -40.22
C ARG A 348 0.93 47.18 -41.33
N VAL A 349 0.70 46.61 -42.52
CA VAL A 349 1.34 47.05 -43.75
C VAL A 349 0.64 48.34 -44.20
N LYS A 350 1.38 49.46 -44.25
CA LYS A 350 0.91 50.69 -44.91
C LYS A 350 1.09 50.53 -46.41
N TYR A 351 0.01 50.66 -47.17
CA TYR A 351 0.08 50.87 -48.61
C TYR A 351 0.09 52.38 -48.87
N SER A 352 1.04 52.86 -49.67
CA SER A 352 1.03 54.23 -50.20
C SER A 352 0.10 54.30 -51.40
N ASP A 353 -0.75 55.33 -51.46
CA ASP A 353 -1.72 55.52 -52.53
C ASP A 353 -1.04 55.69 -53.90
N ILE A 354 -1.50 54.89 -54.86
CA ILE A 354 -1.15 55.03 -56.27
C ILE A 354 -1.98 56.18 -56.85
N THR A 355 -1.32 57.28 -57.21
CA THR A 355 -1.94 58.42 -57.89
C THR A 355 -2.38 58.00 -59.30
N LEU A 356 -3.68 57.85 -59.52
CA LEU A 356 -4.24 57.75 -60.87
C LEU A 356 -4.63 59.15 -61.35
N LYS A 357 -3.79 59.71 -62.22
CA LYS A 357 -4.12 60.88 -63.05
C LYS A 357 -5.35 60.58 -63.92
N LYS A 358 -6.33 61.48 -63.95
CA LYS A 358 -7.29 61.59 -65.05
C LYS A 358 -7.69 63.05 -65.28
N GLY A 359 -7.57 63.46 -66.54
CA GLY A 359 -8.35 64.51 -67.21
C GLY A 359 -8.04 65.93 -66.82
#